data_AF-A0AB40DIZ3-F1
#
_entry.id   AF-A0AB40DIZ3-F1
#
_cell.length_a   1.000
_cell.length_b   1.000
_cell.length_c   1.000
_cell.angle_alpha   90.00
_cell.angle_beta   90.00
_cell.angle_gamma   90.00
#
_symmetry.space_group_name_H-M   'P 1'
#
loop_
_entity.id
_entity.type
_entity.pdbx_description
1 polymer ?
#
loop_
_entity_poly.entity_id
_entity_poly.type
_entity_poly.pdbx_seq_one_letter_code
_entity_poly.pdbx_strand_id
1 'polypeptide(L)'
;MFSSHRTLKRRTPAQGIDRREYIGHLVDEYYTTTNIEAQQQVTANLANFAYDPINWPHLLEAEALDVFLASLESQDQTLKLHGIAALCNICLDKTGVKFIREQLQLITGLFGRTDHPEIVLHSLALFYQLLESGAVDKDLLLNPLVLRAVQEWRVKAHDQRILSSRALQQVQVVKRFTQSDLEQFAQFTGDHNYIHSLETPMEERRVHGALLNAVVAGIMGTQLPGPGTVVLEQSFKFLKPCRLETDTLVTVRLLQSRKISTVEYDIRQNDDVVFAGSAKLLTRSQTD
;
A
#
# COMPACT_ATOMS: atom_id res chain seq x y z
N MET A 1 20.91 10.17 -1.78
CA MET A 1 21.98 10.13 -2.80
C MET A 1 23.05 9.19 -2.28
N PHE A 2 23.28 8.04 -2.93
CA PHE A 2 24.21 7.01 -2.44
C PHE A 2 25.67 7.44 -2.64
N SER A 3 26.56 7.01 -1.74
CA SER A 3 27.98 7.32 -1.79
C SER A 3 28.71 6.40 -2.74
N SER A 4 29.71 6.93 -3.45
CA SER A 4 30.67 6.11 -4.20
C SER A 4 31.89 5.79 -3.34
N HIS A 5 32.59 4.69 -3.63
CA HIS A 5 33.88 4.36 -2.99
C HIS A 5 34.88 5.53 -3.07
N ARG A 6 34.88 6.28 -4.18
CA ARG A 6 35.74 7.45 -4.38
C ARG A 6 35.36 8.62 -3.48
N THR A 7 34.07 8.85 -3.27
CA THR A 7 33.57 9.88 -2.35
C THR A 7 33.90 9.55 -0.90
N LEU A 8 33.80 8.27 -0.53
CA LEU A 8 34.11 7.80 0.82
C LEU A 8 35.60 7.93 1.15
N LYS A 9 36.50 7.47 0.26
CA LYS A 9 37.96 7.64 0.44
C LYS A 9 38.38 9.10 0.62
N ARG A 10 37.66 10.06 0.02
CA ARG A 10 37.93 11.50 0.18
C ARG A 10 37.44 12.05 1.53
N ARG A 11 36.43 11.42 2.14
CA ARG A 11 35.82 11.84 3.42
C ARG A 11 36.45 11.16 4.63
N THR A 12 37.08 10.00 4.45
CA THR A 12 37.84 9.33 5.52
C THR A 12 39.17 10.06 5.73
N PRO A 13 39.44 10.62 6.92
CA PRO A 13 40.73 11.25 7.23
C PRO A 13 41.88 10.25 7.07
N ALA A 14 43.07 10.72 6.71
CA ALA A 14 44.25 9.86 6.56
C ALA A 14 44.69 9.14 7.86
N GLN A 15 44.22 9.63 9.02
CA GLN A 15 44.40 9.03 10.35
C GLN A 15 43.06 8.55 10.97
N GLY A 16 41.99 8.47 10.17
CA GLY A 16 40.70 7.99 10.64
C GLY A 16 40.66 6.48 10.79
N ILE A 17 39.84 5.98 11.71
CA ILE A 17 39.54 4.55 11.87
C ILE A 17 38.89 4.05 10.57
N ASP A 18 39.24 2.83 10.15
CA ASP A 18 38.61 2.21 8.99
C ASP A 18 37.11 2.06 9.22
N ARG A 19 36.30 2.20 8.16
CA ARG A 19 34.84 2.19 8.31
C ARG A 19 34.31 0.88 8.89
N ARG A 20 34.90 -0.25 8.51
CA ARG A 20 34.53 -1.56 9.04
C ARG A 20 34.79 -1.61 10.54
N GLU A 21 35.97 -1.18 10.95
CA GLU A 21 36.40 -1.16 12.36
C GLU A 21 35.55 -0.19 13.18
N TYR A 22 35.22 0.98 12.64
CA TYR A 22 34.31 1.94 13.28
C TYR A 22 32.90 1.37 13.51
N ILE A 23 32.34 0.67 12.51
CA ILE A 23 31.04 0.00 12.67
C ILE A 23 31.13 -1.10 13.75
N GLY A 24 32.23 -1.86 13.77
CA GLY A 24 32.49 -2.85 14.83
C GLY A 24 32.52 -2.23 16.22
N HIS A 25 33.25 -1.13 16.40
CA HIS A 25 33.30 -0.39 17.68
C HIS A 25 31.93 0.12 18.13
N LEU A 26 31.08 0.58 17.21
CA LEU A 26 29.71 0.97 17.54
C LEU A 26 28.90 -0.22 18.06
N VAL A 27 29.02 -1.39 17.42
CA VAL A 27 28.33 -2.61 17.90
C VAL A 27 28.83 -3.01 19.30
N ASP A 28 30.15 -3.02 19.51
CA ASP A 28 30.73 -3.30 20.83
C ASP A 28 30.27 -2.29 21.89
N GLU A 29 30.21 -1.00 21.54
CA GLU A 29 29.76 0.07 22.45
C GLU A 29 28.30 -0.14 22.88
N TYR A 30 27.42 -0.57 21.97
CA TYR A 30 26.01 -0.84 22.30
C TYR A 30 25.86 -1.86 23.44
N TYR A 31 26.63 -2.95 23.40
CA TYR A 31 26.54 -4.04 24.37
C TYR A 31 27.34 -3.80 25.65
N THR A 32 28.35 -2.93 25.61
CA THR A 32 29.23 -2.67 26.75
C THR A 32 28.79 -1.47 27.58
N THR A 33 28.12 -0.49 26.97
CA THR A 33 27.64 0.69 27.69
C THR A 33 26.38 0.39 28.49
N THR A 34 26.27 1.00 29.66
CA THR A 34 25.04 1.01 30.48
C THR A 34 24.25 2.31 30.32
N ASN A 35 24.78 3.28 29.56
CA ASN A 35 24.13 4.57 29.32
C ASN A 35 23.17 4.47 28.12
N ILE A 36 21.88 4.70 28.36
CA ILE A 36 20.84 4.66 27.33
C ILE A 36 21.05 5.70 26.23
N GLU A 37 21.56 6.89 26.55
CA GLU A 37 21.83 7.94 25.57
C GLU A 37 22.98 7.54 24.63
N ALA A 38 23.98 6.82 25.16
CA ALA A 38 25.04 6.26 24.35
C ALA A 38 24.50 5.17 23.41
N GLN A 39 23.62 4.28 23.90
CA GLN A 39 22.95 3.29 23.04
C GLN A 39 22.11 3.95 21.95
N GLN A 40 21.40 5.03 22.26
CA GLN A 40 20.64 5.81 21.28
C GLN A 40 21.54 6.43 20.22
N GLN A 41 22.68 7.00 20.62
CA GLN A 41 23.65 7.58 19.69
C GLN A 41 24.29 6.52 18.77
N VAL A 42 24.65 5.37 19.34
CA VAL A 42 25.20 4.23 18.61
C VAL A 42 24.20 3.70 17.58
N THR A 43 22.96 3.43 18.01
CA THR A 43 21.92 2.91 17.12
C THR A 43 21.53 3.90 16.03
N ALA A 44 21.51 5.20 16.31
CA ALA A 44 21.33 6.24 15.31
C ALA A 44 22.44 6.21 14.24
N ASN A 45 23.70 6.08 14.67
CA ASN A 45 24.85 6.00 13.76
C ASN A 45 24.77 4.74 12.88
N LEU A 46 24.48 3.59 13.46
CA LEU A 46 24.32 2.34 12.71
C LEU A 46 23.15 2.41 11.71
N ALA A 47 22.01 2.99 12.10
CA ALA A 47 20.87 3.20 11.21
C ALA A 47 21.21 4.12 10.02
N ASN A 48 22.02 5.16 10.26
CA ASN A 48 22.55 6.05 9.22
C ASN A 48 23.49 5.32 8.25
N PHE A 49 24.34 4.40 8.74
CA PHE A 49 25.14 3.56 7.85
C PHE A 49 24.27 2.64 7.00
N ALA A 50 23.19 2.09 7.56
CA ALA A 50 22.28 1.19 6.85
C ALA A 50 21.57 1.85 5.65
N TYR A 51 21.45 3.19 5.64
CA TYR A 51 20.84 3.94 4.53
C TYR A 51 21.60 3.77 3.19
N ASP A 52 22.92 3.55 3.22
CA ASP A 52 23.74 3.48 2.02
C ASP A 52 24.24 2.04 1.79
N PRO A 53 23.86 1.38 0.68
CA PRO A 53 24.17 -0.03 0.41
C PRO A 53 25.66 -0.40 0.46
N ILE A 54 26.52 0.58 0.22
CA ILE A 54 27.97 0.43 0.33
C ILE A 54 28.44 -0.04 1.71
N ASN A 55 27.65 0.22 2.76
CA ASN A 55 28.00 -0.15 4.13
C ASN A 55 27.37 -1.49 4.57
N TRP A 56 26.44 -2.07 3.81
CA TRP A 56 25.75 -3.30 4.22
C TRP A 56 26.69 -4.46 4.51
N PRO A 57 27.74 -4.75 3.70
CA PRO A 57 28.68 -5.82 4.03
C PRO A 57 29.35 -5.62 5.39
N HIS A 58 29.69 -4.38 5.75
CA HIS A 58 30.31 -4.05 7.03
C HIS A 58 29.33 -4.20 8.20
N LEU A 59 28.06 -3.84 8.00
CA LEU A 59 27.01 -4.01 9.00
C LEU A 59 26.71 -5.49 9.27
N LEU A 60 26.66 -6.29 8.21
CA LEU A 60 26.44 -7.74 8.32
C LEU A 60 27.63 -8.43 9.00
N GLU A 61 28.86 -8.06 8.61
CA GLU A 61 30.08 -8.62 9.19
C GLU A 61 30.24 -8.27 10.68
N ALA A 62 29.77 -7.08 11.08
CA ALA A 62 29.81 -6.62 12.47
C ALA A 62 28.57 -7.06 13.28
N GLU A 63 27.69 -7.90 12.76
CA GLU A 63 26.47 -8.36 13.47
C GLU A 63 25.54 -7.20 13.91
N ALA A 64 25.54 -6.08 13.18
CA ALA A 64 24.72 -4.91 13.52
C ALA A 64 23.20 -5.17 13.44
N LEU A 65 22.78 -6.20 12.72
CA LEU A 65 21.38 -6.64 12.69
C LEU A 65 20.87 -7.08 14.07
N ASP A 66 21.72 -7.70 14.88
CA ASP A 66 21.37 -8.14 16.23
C ASP A 66 21.22 -6.95 17.18
N VAL A 67 22.01 -5.88 16.98
CA VAL A 67 21.81 -4.60 17.66
C VAL A 67 20.45 -4.00 17.33
N PHE A 68 20.05 -4.00 16.05
CA PHE A 68 18.74 -3.50 15.64
C PHE A 68 17.61 -4.33 16.24
N LEU A 69 17.75 -5.65 16.30
CA LEU A 69 16.80 -6.55 16.92
C LEU A 69 16.64 -6.27 18.41
N ALA A 70 17.74 -6.22 19.15
CA ALA A 70 17.76 -5.87 20.57
C ALA A 70 17.12 -4.49 20.82
N SER A 71 17.32 -3.54 19.89
CA SER A 71 16.73 -2.21 19.97
C SER A 71 15.19 -2.25 19.86
N LEU A 72 14.61 -3.16 19.06
CA LEU A 72 13.15 -3.34 18.96
C LEU A 72 12.53 -3.89 20.25
N GLU A 73 13.28 -4.68 21.01
CA GLU A 73 12.85 -5.32 22.26
C GLU A 73 13.03 -4.42 23.48
N SER A 74 13.80 -3.33 23.35
CA SER A 74 14.01 -2.36 24.42
C SER A 74 12.71 -1.74 24.94
N GLN A 75 12.74 -1.07 26.10
CA GLN A 75 11.62 -0.25 26.55
C GLN A 75 11.65 1.15 25.94
N ASP A 76 12.81 1.59 25.47
CA ASP A 76 13.06 2.93 24.94
C ASP A 76 12.50 3.10 23.52
N GLN A 77 11.75 4.19 23.30
CA GLN A 77 11.11 4.43 22.00
C GLN A 77 12.12 4.85 20.92
N THR A 78 13.17 5.57 21.30
CA THR A 78 14.20 6.03 20.38
C THR A 78 15.01 4.85 19.83
N LEU A 79 15.39 3.90 20.69
CA LEU A 79 16.01 2.64 20.27
C LEU A 79 15.11 1.85 19.30
N LYS A 80 13.81 1.67 19.63
CA LYS A 80 12.86 1.00 18.73
C LYS A 80 12.80 1.68 17.37
N LEU A 81 12.75 3.01 17.35
CA LEU A 81 12.73 3.82 16.14
C LEU A 81 13.99 3.59 15.30
N HIS A 82 15.17 3.66 15.91
CA HIS A 82 16.43 3.43 15.18
C HIS A 82 16.51 2.00 14.65
N GLY A 83 16.11 1.00 15.44
CA GLY A 83 16.09 -0.40 15.02
C GLY A 83 15.19 -0.63 13.80
N ILE A 84 13.93 -0.16 13.83
CA ILE A 84 13.00 -0.37 12.71
C ILE A 84 13.41 0.43 11.47
N ALA A 85 13.97 1.63 11.66
CA ALA A 85 14.49 2.44 10.56
C ALA A 85 15.68 1.75 9.89
N ALA A 86 16.60 1.18 10.66
CA ALA A 86 17.74 0.45 10.15
C ALA A 86 17.34 -0.82 9.39
N LEU A 87 16.40 -1.61 9.93
CA LEU A 87 15.87 -2.78 9.24
C LEU A 87 15.15 -2.39 7.93
N CYS A 88 14.39 -1.30 7.94
CA CYS A 88 13.79 -0.74 6.73
C CYS A 88 14.86 -0.32 5.70
N ASN A 89 15.98 0.24 6.14
CA ASN A 89 17.05 0.68 5.23
C ASN A 89 17.81 -0.49 4.58
N ILE A 90 18.01 -1.59 5.31
CA ILE A 90 18.77 -2.77 4.83
C ILE A 90 17.90 -3.84 4.15
N CYS A 91 16.57 -3.68 4.12
CA CYS A 91 15.63 -4.69 3.61
C CYS A 91 15.70 -4.98 2.10
N LEU A 92 16.67 -4.41 1.38
CA LEU A 92 16.97 -4.73 -0.01
C LEU A 92 18.20 -5.64 -0.15
N ASP A 93 18.97 -5.84 0.92
CA ASP A 93 20.05 -6.82 0.98
C ASP A 93 19.49 -8.25 1.13
N LYS A 94 20.07 -9.23 0.44
CA LYS A 94 19.59 -10.62 0.47
C LYS A 94 19.71 -11.27 1.85
N THR A 95 20.81 -11.02 2.56
CA THR A 95 21.05 -11.56 3.89
C THR A 95 20.18 -10.84 4.91
N GLY A 96 20.11 -9.51 4.82
CA GLY A 96 19.24 -8.67 5.65
C GLY A 96 17.77 -9.07 5.54
N VAL A 97 17.26 -9.31 4.33
CA VAL A 97 15.89 -9.80 4.11
C VAL A 97 15.63 -11.14 4.78
N LYS A 98 16.56 -12.09 4.68
CA LYS A 98 16.41 -13.40 5.32
C LYS A 98 16.31 -13.25 6.85
N PHE A 99 17.18 -12.43 7.44
CA PHE A 99 17.14 -12.11 8.87
C PHE A 99 15.80 -11.47 9.27
N ILE A 100 15.36 -10.43 8.54
CA ILE A 100 14.09 -9.74 8.79
C ILE A 100 12.90 -10.70 8.76
N ARG A 101 12.89 -11.65 7.81
CA ARG A 101 11.82 -12.64 7.68
C ARG A 101 11.74 -13.57 8.90
N GLU A 102 12.89 -13.95 9.46
CA GLU A 102 12.95 -14.76 10.68
C GLU A 102 12.41 -14.00 11.91
N GLN A 103 12.52 -12.66 11.90
CA GLN A 103 12.07 -11.77 12.97
C GLN A 103 10.69 -11.10 12.72
N LEU A 104 9.95 -11.58 11.72
CA LEU A 104 8.71 -10.93 11.26
C LEU A 104 7.64 -10.82 12.35
N GLN A 105 7.55 -11.81 13.24
CA GLN A 105 6.59 -11.80 14.33
C GLN A 105 6.87 -10.65 15.32
N LEU A 106 8.14 -10.39 15.63
CA LEU A 106 8.53 -9.29 16.51
C LEU A 106 8.23 -7.94 15.85
N ILE A 107 8.58 -7.80 14.57
CA ILE A 107 8.38 -6.55 13.80
C ILE A 107 6.89 -6.23 13.67
N THR A 108 6.08 -7.21 13.27
CA THR A 108 4.62 -7.04 13.18
C THR A 108 4.00 -6.78 14.56
N GLY A 109 4.51 -7.44 15.60
CA GLY A 109 4.14 -7.18 17.00
C GLY A 109 4.43 -5.74 17.44
N LEU A 110 5.61 -5.20 17.12
CA LEU A 110 5.96 -3.79 17.36
C LEU A 110 5.00 -2.84 16.64
N PHE A 111 4.74 -3.08 15.36
CA PHE A 111 3.81 -2.29 14.56
C PHE A 111 2.38 -2.28 15.14
N GLY A 112 1.90 -3.43 15.62
CA GLY A 112 0.55 -3.54 16.17
C GLY A 112 0.33 -2.84 17.51
N ARG A 113 1.40 -2.56 18.27
CA ARG A 113 1.33 -2.00 19.62
C ARG A 113 1.86 -0.57 19.74
N THR A 114 2.53 -0.06 18.72
CA THR A 114 3.12 1.29 18.77
C THR A 114 2.06 2.38 18.56
N ASP A 115 2.24 3.49 19.26
CA ASP A 115 1.57 4.78 19.08
C ASP A 115 2.51 5.84 18.46
N HIS A 116 3.73 5.45 18.08
CA HIS A 116 4.75 6.35 17.54
C HIS A 116 4.66 6.45 16.00
N PRO A 117 4.39 7.65 15.43
CA PRO A 117 4.19 7.82 13.98
C PRO A 117 5.38 7.40 13.11
N GLU A 118 6.61 7.72 13.51
CA GLU A 118 7.79 7.32 12.72
C GLU A 118 8.02 5.81 12.70
N ILE A 119 7.76 5.10 13.81
CA ILE A 119 7.86 3.62 13.85
C ILE A 119 6.86 3.01 12.86
N VAL A 120 5.65 3.57 12.77
CA VAL A 120 4.61 3.16 11.82
C VAL A 120 5.04 3.40 10.40
N LEU A 121 5.59 4.58 10.09
CA LEU A 121 6.05 4.90 8.74
C LEU A 121 7.18 3.98 8.29
N HIS A 122 8.19 3.74 9.14
CA HIS A 122 9.27 2.80 8.84
C HIS A 122 8.77 1.35 8.71
N SER A 123 7.83 0.93 9.55
CA SER A 123 7.22 -0.40 9.45
C SER A 123 6.43 -0.57 8.15
N LEU A 124 5.59 0.40 7.79
CA LEU A 124 4.81 0.38 6.54
C LEU A 124 5.72 0.37 5.32
N ALA A 125 6.78 1.18 5.34
CA ALA A 125 7.77 1.20 4.28
C ALA A 125 8.48 -0.15 4.15
N LEU A 126 8.92 -0.74 5.27
CA LEU A 126 9.51 -2.08 5.30
C LEU A 126 8.54 -3.13 4.74
N PHE A 127 7.29 -3.16 5.20
CA PHE A 127 6.28 -4.10 4.73
C PHE A 127 6.02 -3.97 3.23
N TYR A 128 5.95 -2.74 2.73
CA TYR A 128 5.82 -2.49 1.30
C TYR A 128 6.98 -3.10 0.51
N GLN A 129 8.24 -2.88 0.94
CA GLN A 129 9.42 -3.43 0.25
C GLN A 129 9.47 -4.96 0.29
N LEU A 130 9.08 -5.58 1.42
CA LEU A 130 9.03 -7.03 1.56
C LEU A 130 7.96 -7.66 0.64
N LEU A 131 6.80 -7.01 0.49
CA LEU A 131 5.74 -7.47 -0.42
C LEU A 131 6.12 -7.28 -1.89
N GLU A 132 6.69 -6.12 -2.24
CA GLU A 132 7.06 -5.79 -3.61
C GLU A 132 8.17 -6.72 -4.13
N SER A 133 9.15 -7.04 -3.27
CA SER A 133 10.23 -7.96 -3.62
C SER A 133 9.81 -9.44 -3.67
N GLY A 134 8.62 -9.79 -3.16
CA GLY A 134 8.18 -11.17 -3.00
C GLY A 134 9.01 -11.98 -1.99
N ALA A 135 9.76 -11.30 -1.12
CA ALA A 135 10.65 -11.91 -0.14
C ALA A 135 9.93 -12.65 0.99
N VAL A 136 8.67 -12.27 1.24
CA VAL A 136 7.83 -12.78 2.32
C VAL A 136 6.47 -13.18 1.74
N ASP A 137 5.91 -14.26 2.29
CA ASP A 137 4.54 -14.67 1.96
C ASP A 137 3.55 -13.55 2.35
N LYS A 138 2.68 -13.19 1.41
CA LYS A 138 1.68 -12.14 1.61
C LYS A 138 0.76 -12.45 2.78
N ASP A 139 0.34 -13.71 2.93
CA ASP A 139 -0.60 -14.10 3.98
C ASP A 139 0.05 -14.09 5.36
N LEU A 140 1.36 -14.33 5.43
CA LEU A 140 2.13 -14.26 6.66
C LEU A 140 2.27 -12.80 7.15
N LEU A 141 2.57 -11.88 6.23
CA LEU A 141 2.75 -10.46 6.57
C LEU A 141 1.41 -9.73 6.77
N LEU A 142 0.44 -9.95 5.89
CA LEU A 142 -0.88 -9.32 5.92
C LEU A 142 -1.85 -10.06 6.87
N ASN A 143 -1.34 -10.46 8.03
CA ASN A 143 -2.12 -11.13 9.05
C ASN A 143 -3.11 -10.16 9.75
N PRO A 144 -4.10 -10.67 10.50
CA PRO A 144 -5.13 -9.84 11.13
C PRO A 144 -4.61 -8.74 12.06
N LEU A 145 -3.47 -8.95 12.73
CA LEU A 145 -2.86 -7.95 13.62
C LEU A 145 -2.39 -6.75 12.81
N VAL A 146 -1.65 -6.98 11.71
CA VAL A 146 -1.14 -5.91 10.84
C VAL A 146 -2.31 -5.18 10.17
N LEU A 147 -3.28 -5.90 9.62
CA LEU A 147 -4.43 -5.29 8.96
C LEU A 147 -5.26 -4.41 9.90
N ARG A 148 -5.50 -4.87 11.12
CA ARG A 148 -6.19 -4.08 12.15
C ARG A 148 -5.41 -2.82 12.50
N ALA A 149 -4.10 -2.94 12.74
CA ALA A 149 -3.25 -1.80 13.07
C ALA A 149 -3.24 -0.75 11.94
N VAL A 150 -3.18 -1.18 10.67
CA VAL A 150 -3.31 -0.27 9.51
C VAL A 150 -4.64 0.46 9.51
N GLN A 151 -5.76 -0.25 9.76
CA GLN A 151 -7.09 0.37 9.83
C GLN A 151 -7.19 1.39 10.97
N GLU A 152 -6.69 1.06 12.16
CA GLU A 152 -6.67 1.97 13.30
C GLU A 152 -5.85 3.23 13.01
N TRP A 153 -4.64 3.07 12.46
CA TRP A 153 -3.78 4.18 12.09
C TRP A 153 -4.39 5.07 11.01
N ARG A 154 -5.14 4.52 10.05
CA ARG A 154 -5.86 5.32 9.04
C ARG A 154 -6.93 6.22 9.63
N VAL A 155 -7.54 5.83 10.75
CA VAL A 155 -8.59 6.60 11.40
C VAL A 155 -8.02 7.61 12.40
N LYS A 156 -7.02 7.20 13.21
CA LYS A 156 -6.50 8.03 14.32
C LYS A 156 -5.33 8.93 13.95
N ALA A 157 -4.64 8.69 12.84
CA ALA A 157 -3.46 9.47 12.48
C ALA A 157 -3.83 10.90 12.11
N HIS A 158 -3.03 11.84 12.59
CA HIS A 158 -3.03 13.24 12.13
C HIS A 158 -1.87 13.50 11.14
N ASP A 159 -0.93 12.56 11.04
CA ASP A 159 0.23 12.65 10.17
C ASP A 159 -0.18 12.39 8.72
N GLN A 160 -0.03 13.40 7.85
CA GLN A 160 -0.38 13.27 6.44
C GLN A 160 0.42 12.20 5.72
N ARG A 161 1.63 11.82 6.13
CA ARG A 161 2.40 10.73 5.51
C ARG A 161 1.75 9.37 5.73
N ILE A 162 1.17 9.15 6.91
CA ILE A 162 0.41 7.94 7.24
C ILE A 162 -0.91 7.93 6.47
N LEU A 163 -1.62 9.06 6.42
CA LEU A 163 -2.90 9.20 5.71
C LEU A 163 -2.75 9.18 4.17
N SER A 164 -1.62 9.69 3.67
CA SER A 164 -1.24 9.72 2.24
C SER A 164 -0.60 8.44 1.75
N SER A 165 -0.48 7.40 2.61
CA SER A 165 -0.42 6.01 2.15
C SER A 165 -1.75 5.71 1.46
N ARG A 166 -1.82 6.16 0.20
CA ARG A 166 -3.03 6.60 -0.52
C ARG A 166 -4.25 5.82 -0.07
N ALA A 167 -5.14 6.47 0.68
CA ALA A 167 -6.51 5.99 0.75
C ALA A 167 -6.95 5.71 -0.69
N LEU A 168 -7.29 4.45 -0.99
CA LEU A 168 -7.98 4.10 -2.23
C LEU A 168 -9.20 5.02 -2.28
N GLN A 169 -9.12 6.08 -3.10
CA GLN A 169 -10.28 6.93 -3.28
C GLN A 169 -11.34 6.04 -3.91
N GLN A 170 -12.51 6.02 -3.30
CA GLN A 170 -13.63 5.25 -3.81
C GLN A 170 -14.91 6.05 -3.75
N VAL A 171 -15.78 5.77 -4.70
CA VAL A 171 -17.14 6.29 -4.76
C VAL A 171 -18.09 5.11 -4.76
N GLN A 172 -19.14 5.21 -3.97
CA GLN A 172 -20.21 4.23 -3.92
C GLN A 172 -21.55 4.92 -4.21
N VAL A 173 -22.31 4.33 -5.13
CA VAL A 173 -23.63 4.82 -5.52
C VAL A 173 -24.59 3.65 -5.47
N VAL A 174 -25.74 3.84 -4.81
CA VAL A 174 -26.86 2.88 -4.87
C VAL A 174 -27.78 3.31 -6.01
N LYS A 175 -28.05 2.39 -6.93
CA LYS A 175 -29.01 2.58 -8.03
C LYS A 175 -30.05 1.47 -7.99
N ARG A 176 -31.32 1.83 -8.18
CA ARG A 176 -32.41 0.88 -8.42
C ARG A 176 -32.83 1.02 -9.88
N PHE A 177 -32.60 -0.01 -10.69
CA PHE A 177 -32.95 -0.01 -12.11
C PHE A 177 -34.44 -0.32 -12.26
N THR A 178 -35.14 0.54 -13.00
CA THR A 178 -36.57 0.41 -13.27
C THR A 178 -36.83 -0.05 -14.70
N GLN A 179 -38.06 -0.44 -14.99
CA GLN A 179 -38.46 -0.78 -16.36
C GLN A 179 -38.28 0.40 -17.32
N SER A 180 -38.55 1.63 -16.86
CA SER A 180 -38.37 2.85 -17.65
C SER A 180 -36.90 3.05 -18.05
N ASP A 181 -35.94 2.73 -17.17
CA ASP A 181 -34.51 2.80 -17.50
C ASP A 181 -34.15 1.85 -18.65
N LEU A 182 -34.69 0.63 -18.65
CA LEU A 182 -34.42 -0.37 -19.68
C LEU A 182 -35.03 0.04 -21.02
N GLU A 183 -36.24 0.59 -21.02
CA GLU A 183 -36.92 1.06 -22.23
C GLU A 183 -36.20 2.26 -22.85
N GLN A 184 -35.78 3.23 -22.03
CA GLN A 184 -34.98 4.37 -22.50
C GLN A 184 -33.64 3.91 -23.07
N PHE A 185 -32.97 2.95 -22.41
CA PHE A 185 -31.71 2.41 -22.91
C PHE A 185 -31.90 1.61 -24.20
N ALA A 186 -32.95 0.81 -24.31
CA ALA A 186 -33.31 0.07 -25.52
C ALA A 186 -33.61 1.02 -26.68
N GLN A 187 -34.38 2.10 -26.44
CA GLN A 187 -34.65 3.12 -27.44
C GLN A 187 -33.37 3.83 -27.93
N PHE A 188 -32.44 4.12 -27.02
CA PHE A 188 -31.19 4.79 -27.36
C PHE A 188 -30.21 3.87 -28.12
N THR A 189 -30.12 2.60 -27.73
CA THR A 189 -29.13 1.65 -28.27
C THR A 189 -29.65 0.79 -29.42
N GLY A 190 -30.97 0.66 -29.56
CA GLY A 190 -31.62 -0.30 -30.44
C GLY A 190 -31.71 -1.72 -29.88
N ASP A 191 -31.23 -1.98 -28.65
CA ASP A 191 -31.29 -3.30 -28.02
C ASP A 191 -32.66 -3.57 -27.39
N HIS A 192 -33.60 -4.02 -28.22
CA HIS A 192 -34.96 -4.43 -27.85
C HIS A 192 -35.09 -5.92 -27.52
N ASN A 193 -34.00 -6.58 -27.11
CA ASN A 193 -34.07 -8.00 -26.77
C ASN A 193 -35.14 -8.28 -25.69
N TYR A 194 -35.95 -9.32 -25.91
CA TYR A 194 -37.12 -9.63 -25.07
C TYR A 194 -36.76 -9.80 -23.58
N ILE A 195 -35.53 -10.21 -23.27
CA ILE A 195 -35.02 -10.39 -21.89
C ILE A 195 -35.00 -9.10 -21.06
N HIS A 196 -35.12 -7.94 -21.71
CA HIS A 196 -35.19 -6.61 -21.11
C HIS A 196 -36.63 -6.03 -21.11
N SER A 197 -37.55 -6.69 -21.80
CA SER A 197 -38.89 -6.15 -22.10
C SER A 197 -39.98 -6.66 -21.15
N LEU A 198 -41.14 -6.04 -21.24
CA LEU A 198 -42.35 -6.43 -20.51
C LEU A 198 -42.87 -7.84 -20.87
N GLU A 199 -42.45 -8.41 -22.01
CA GLU A 199 -42.82 -9.77 -22.43
C GLU A 199 -42.20 -10.84 -21.53
N THR A 200 -41.07 -10.54 -20.89
CA THR A 200 -40.41 -11.44 -19.93
C THR A 200 -40.98 -11.21 -18.52
N PRO A 201 -41.33 -12.27 -17.76
CA PRO A 201 -41.72 -12.14 -16.36
C PRO A 201 -40.70 -11.36 -15.52
N MET A 202 -41.16 -10.56 -14.56
CA MET A 202 -40.30 -9.65 -13.79
C MET A 202 -39.12 -10.35 -13.11
N GLU A 203 -39.33 -11.56 -12.60
CA GLU A 203 -38.31 -12.38 -11.91
C GLU A 203 -37.22 -12.91 -12.86
N GLU A 204 -37.52 -13.01 -14.15
CA GLU A 204 -36.60 -13.50 -15.18
C GLU A 204 -35.92 -12.36 -15.94
N ARG A 205 -36.55 -11.17 -15.95
CA ARG A 205 -36.06 -9.98 -16.63
C ARG A 205 -34.71 -9.52 -16.08
N ARG A 206 -33.88 -8.97 -16.98
CA ARG A 206 -32.48 -8.61 -16.68
C ARG A 206 -32.20 -7.19 -17.14
N VAL A 207 -31.36 -6.48 -16.38
CA VAL A 207 -30.80 -5.19 -16.81
C VAL A 207 -29.82 -5.43 -17.96
N HIS A 208 -29.79 -4.55 -18.97
CA HIS A 208 -28.78 -4.60 -20.03
C HIS A 208 -27.37 -4.56 -19.44
N GLY A 209 -26.50 -5.50 -19.85
CA GLY A 209 -25.11 -5.50 -19.39
C GLY A 209 -24.38 -4.19 -19.74
N ALA A 210 -24.63 -3.65 -20.95
CA ALA A 210 -24.05 -2.38 -21.38
C ALA A 210 -24.53 -1.19 -20.53
N LEU A 211 -25.76 -1.21 -20.01
CA LEU A 211 -26.28 -0.17 -19.12
C LEU A 211 -25.51 -0.13 -17.79
N LEU A 212 -25.09 -1.28 -17.27
CA LEU A 212 -24.22 -1.35 -16.09
C LEU A 212 -22.89 -0.63 -16.33
N ASN A 213 -22.27 -0.86 -17.49
CA ASN A 213 -21.04 -0.17 -17.87
C ASN A 213 -21.26 1.34 -18.08
N ALA A 214 -22.42 1.74 -18.64
CA ALA A 214 -22.76 3.15 -18.80
C ALA A 214 -22.88 3.89 -17.46
N VAL A 215 -23.44 3.25 -16.42
CA VAL A 215 -23.49 3.80 -15.06
C VAL A 215 -22.08 3.99 -14.48
N VAL A 216 -21.20 2.99 -14.62
CA VAL A 216 -19.80 3.10 -14.19
C VAL A 216 -19.08 4.23 -14.93
N ALA A 217 -19.27 4.35 -16.25
CA ALA A 217 -18.71 5.42 -17.06
C ALA A 217 -19.18 6.80 -16.59
N GLY A 218 -20.46 6.93 -16.23
CA GLY A 218 -21.01 8.16 -15.62
C GLY A 218 -20.27 8.53 -14.34
N ILE A 219 -20.14 7.59 -13.39
CA ILE A 219 -19.42 7.82 -12.13
C ILE A 219 -17.96 8.23 -12.40
N MET A 220 -17.27 7.56 -13.32
CA MET A 220 -15.90 7.90 -13.70
C MET A 220 -15.77 9.32 -14.26
N GLY A 221 -16.72 9.72 -15.11
CA GLY A 221 -16.73 11.02 -15.75
C GLY A 221 -17.21 12.18 -14.87
N THR A 222 -17.98 11.92 -13.81
CA THR A 222 -18.58 12.99 -13.00
C THR A 222 -18.09 13.04 -11.55
N GLN A 223 -17.66 11.91 -10.98
CA GLN A 223 -17.33 11.82 -9.55
C GLN A 223 -15.88 11.39 -9.30
N LEU A 224 -15.43 10.26 -9.86
CA LEU A 224 -14.11 9.71 -9.59
C LEU A 224 -13.54 8.92 -10.79
N PRO A 225 -12.51 9.42 -11.49
CA PRO A 225 -11.71 10.60 -11.17
C PRO A 225 -12.43 11.94 -11.29
N GLY A 226 -13.52 12.00 -12.06
CA GLY A 226 -14.34 13.21 -12.22
C GLY A 226 -14.19 13.88 -13.58
N PRO A 227 -14.69 15.13 -13.72
CA PRO A 227 -14.76 15.83 -15.00
C PRO A 227 -13.43 15.91 -15.75
N GLY A 228 -13.48 15.75 -17.08
CA GLY A 228 -12.29 15.74 -17.95
C GLY A 228 -11.59 14.38 -18.08
N THR A 229 -12.16 13.34 -17.46
CA THR A 229 -11.71 11.95 -17.62
C THR A 229 -12.07 11.39 -19.00
N VAL A 230 -11.09 10.78 -19.66
CA VAL A 230 -11.28 10.03 -20.91
C VAL A 230 -10.92 8.57 -20.67
N VAL A 231 -11.82 7.66 -21.03
CA VAL A 231 -11.57 6.22 -20.96
C VAL A 231 -10.66 5.80 -22.11
N LEU A 232 -9.52 5.17 -21.82
CA LEU A 232 -8.58 4.65 -22.82
C LEU A 232 -8.79 3.16 -23.09
N GLU A 233 -9.06 2.39 -22.03
CA GLU A 233 -9.22 0.94 -22.08
C GLU A 233 -10.16 0.52 -20.95
N GLN A 234 -11.06 -0.42 -21.22
CA GLN A 234 -11.84 -1.10 -20.18
C GLN A 234 -11.85 -2.60 -20.41
N SER A 235 -11.78 -3.37 -19.33
CA SER A 235 -11.97 -4.81 -19.33
C SER A 235 -12.95 -5.16 -18.22
N PHE A 236 -13.99 -5.92 -18.54
CA PHE A 236 -15.03 -6.27 -17.57
C PHE A 236 -15.66 -7.63 -17.87
N LYS A 237 -16.36 -8.16 -16.86
CA LYS A 237 -17.05 -9.44 -16.90
C LYS A 237 -18.47 -9.30 -16.34
N PHE A 238 -19.42 -9.99 -16.95
CA PHE A 238 -20.76 -10.19 -16.44
C PHE A 238 -20.79 -11.51 -15.67
N LEU A 239 -20.83 -11.43 -14.34
CA LEU A 239 -20.69 -12.60 -13.46
C LEU A 239 -22.04 -13.23 -13.13
N LYS A 240 -23.07 -12.40 -12.91
CA LYS A 240 -24.44 -12.82 -12.56
C LYS A 240 -25.46 -11.86 -13.20
N PRO A 241 -26.71 -12.30 -13.45
CA PRO A 241 -27.75 -11.42 -13.97
C PRO A 241 -28.10 -10.33 -12.95
N CYS A 242 -28.15 -9.08 -13.40
CA CYS A 242 -28.62 -7.95 -12.60
C CYS A 242 -30.14 -7.81 -12.75
N ARG A 243 -30.85 -7.75 -11.62
CA ARG A 243 -32.32 -7.71 -11.52
C ARG A 243 -32.85 -6.29 -11.43
N LEU A 244 -34.06 -6.08 -11.96
CA LEU A 244 -34.78 -4.81 -11.80
C LEU A 244 -35.33 -4.67 -10.37
N GLU A 245 -35.72 -3.46 -10.01
CA GLU A 245 -36.38 -3.12 -8.74
C GLU A 245 -35.63 -3.59 -7.48
N THR A 246 -34.33 -3.85 -7.63
CA THR A 246 -33.43 -4.31 -6.57
C THR A 246 -32.31 -3.31 -6.39
N ASP A 247 -32.01 -2.95 -5.15
CA ASP A 247 -30.93 -2.01 -4.85
C ASP A 247 -29.59 -2.58 -5.30
N THR A 248 -28.89 -1.78 -6.08
CA THR A 248 -27.67 -2.18 -6.77
C THR A 248 -26.55 -1.25 -6.35
N LEU A 249 -25.57 -1.77 -5.62
CA LEU A 249 -24.42 -1.00 -5.15
C LEU A 249 -23.34 -0.98 -6.22
N VAL A 250 -23.03 0.20 -6.75
CA VAL A 250 -21.94 0.43 -7.69
C VAL A 250 -20.76 1.02 -6.93
N THR A 251 -19.61 0.36 -6.97
CA THR A 251 -18.37 0.83 -6.34
C THR A 251 -17.31 1.07 -7.40
N VAL A 252 -16.69 2.25 -7.40
CA VAL A 252 -15.54 2.60 -8.25
C VAL A 252 -14.37 2.98 -7.34
N ARG A 253 -13.19 2.42 -7.59
CA ARG A 253 -11.97 2.61 -6.80
C ARG A 253 -10.83 3.10 -7.68
N LEU A 254 -10.18 4.18 -7.28
CA LEU A 254 -8.98 4.70 -7.93
C LEU A 254 -7.74 4.02 -7.33
N LEU A 255 -7.16 3.10 -8.09
CA LEU A 255 -5.94 2.37 -7.68
C LEU A 255 -4.70 3.25 -7.83
N GLN A 256 -4.62 3.98 -8.93
CA GLN A 256 -3.46 4.79 -9.28
C GLN A 256 -3.90 6.08 -9.93
N SER A 257 -3.51 7.20 -9.34
CA SER A 257 -3.63 8.54 -9.94
C SER A 257 -2.26 8.99 -10.45
N ARG A 258 -2.09 9.01 -11.79
CA ARG A 258 -0.95 9.51 -12.57
C ARG A 258 -1.49 10.07 -13.90
N LYS A 259 -0.64 10.34 -14.91
CA LYS A 259 -1.07 10.73 -16.26
C LYS A 259 -2.08 9.74 -16.87
N ILE A 260 -1.81 8.45 -16.70
CA ILE A 260 -2.81 7.39 -16.92
C ILE A 260 -3.19 6.87 -15.54
N SER A 261 -4.46 7.02 -15.21
CA SER A 261 -5.04 6.54 -13.98
C SER A 261 -5.65 5.14 -14.16
N THR A 262 -5.52 4.28 -13.16
CA THR A 262 -6.12 2.94 -13.17
C THR A 262 -7.23 2.87 -12.14
N VAL A 263 -8.39 2.41 -12.55
CA VAL A 263 -9.54 2.19 -11.67
C VAL A 263 -10.01 0.75 -11.73
N GLU A 264 -10.58 0.28 -10.63
CA GLU A 264 -11.34 -0.96 -10.54
C GLU A 264 -12.77 -0.65 -10.10
N TYR A 265 -13.71 -1.45 -10.56
CA TYR A 265 -15.11 -1.28 -10.21
C TYR A 265 -15.83 -2.62 -10.12
N ASP A 266 -16.83 -2.66 -9.27
CA ASP A 266 -17.79 -3.76 -9.20
C ASP A 266 -19.18 -3.24 -8.84
N ILE A 267 -20.15 -4.05 -9.24
CA ILE A 267 -21.57 -3.84 -8.99
C ILE A 267 -22.08 -5.06 -8.24
N ARG A 268 -22.81 -4.81 -7.16
CA ARG A 268 -23.37 -5.85 -6.29
C ARG A 268 -24.87 -5.73 -6.12
N GLN A 269 -25.54 -6.87 -6.03
CA GLN A 269 -26.93 -7.00 -5.59
C GLN A 269 -26.98 -8.15 -4.57
N ASN A 270 -27.61 -7.95 -3.42
CA ASN A 270 -27.72 -8.97 -2.37
C ASN A 270 -26.36 -9.63 -2.03
N ASP A 271 -25.32 -8.81 -1.85
CA ASP A 271 -23.92 -9.18 -1.63
C ASP A 271 -23.18 -9.92 -2.76
N ASP A 272 -23.91 -10.34 -3.80
CA ASP A 272 -23.36 -10.99 -4.97
C ASP A 272 -22.80 -9.99 -5.98
N VAL A 273 -21.60 -10.26 -6.50
CA VAL A 273 -21.01 -9.48 -7.59
C VAL A 273 -21.68 -9.86 -8.91
N VAL A 274 -22.35 -8.90 -9.54
CA VAL A 274 -23.03 -9.10 -10.83
C VAL A 274 -22.19 -8.65 -12.02
N PHE A 275 -21.37 -7.61 -11.82
CA PHE A 275 -20.52 -7.03 -12.85
C PHE A 275 -19.24 -6.50 -12.19
N ALA A 276 -18.08 -6.75 -12.81
CA ALA A 276 -16.80 -6.26 -12.31
C ALA A 276 -15.83 -6.01 -13.45
N GLY A 277 -14.94 -5.05 -13.26
CA GLY A 277 -13.94 -4.71 -14.27
C GLY A 277 -12.91 -3.70 -13.79
N SER A 278 -12.05 -3.32 -14.73
CA SER A 278 -11.02 -2.30 -14.56
C SER A 278 -10.95 -1.41 -15.80
N ALA A 279 -10.44 -0.19 -15.60
CA ALA A 279 -10.24 0.76 -16.69
C ALA A 279 -8.94 1.54 -16.55
N LYS A 280 -8.35 1.88 -17.70
CA LYS A 280 -7.29 2.88 -17.82
C LYS A 280 -7.90 4.18 -18.31
N LEU A 281 -7.58 5.26 -17.61
CA LEU A 281 -8.18 6.57 -17.79
C LEU A 281 -7.10 7.62 -18.04
N LEU A 282 -7.34 8.52 -18.99
CA LEU A 282 -6.58 9.76 -19.12
C LEU A 282 -7.30 10.86 -18.35
N THR A 283 -6.64 11.44 -17.35
CA THR A 283 -7.15 12.57 -16.57
C THR A 283 -6.37 13.82 -16.95
N ARG A 284 -7.04 14.87 -17.44
CA ARG A 284 -6.42 16.17 -17.70
C ARG A 284 -6.56 17.05 -16.45
N SER A 285 -5.47 17.63 -15.96
CA SER A 285 -5.54 18.69 -14.95
C SER A 285 -6.19 19.92 -15.58
N GLN A 286 -7.17 20.54 -14.91
CA GLN A 286 -7.80 21.81 -15.34
C GLN A 286 -6.87 23.04 -15.18
N THR A 287 -5.58 22.86 -15.40
CA THR A 287 -4.60 23.93 -15.45
C THR A 287 -3.89 23.84 -16.79
N ASP A 288 -4.57 24.31 -17.83
CA ASP A 288 -4.01 24.74 -19.12
C ASP A 288 -4.91 25.86 -19.67
#